data_AF-A0A6S7IHR8-F1
#
_entry.id   AF-A0A6S7IHR8-F1
#
_cell.length_a   1.000
_cell.length_b   1.000
_cell.length_c   1.000
_cell.angle_alpha   90.00
_cell.angle_beta   90.00
_cell.angle_gamma   90.00
#
_symmetry.space_group_name_H-M   'P 1'
#
loop_
_entity.id
_entity.type
_entity.pdbx_description
1 polymer ?
#
loop_
_entity_poly.entity_id
_entity_poly.type
_entity_poly.pdbx_seq_one_letter_code
_entity_poly.pdbx_strand_id
1 'polypeptide(L)'
;MAIDLAKEVKIEPTKKRTTGSQVHRENVPADSTSDYYKRAVTIPFLDQLLGQMQSRFSEGNLDALDVMYGMPNKVVSDPDWKENFSRFLNKYKDDLPDLDFLECELRMWRLKFCNLTDPLPTSLEELFPYADRFSFPNILTAMRIFGTIPVTSCSCERSISTLRRLKTFMRSTMGEKRLKALALLNVHRKIKLDVEKVIDRFDIPDECCWWIS
;
A
#
# COMPACT_ATOMS: atom_id res chain seq x y z
N MET A 1 -22.41 -18.49 -8.72
CA MET A 1 -21.65 -17.77 -7.69
C MET A 1 -22.53 -16.93 -6.77
N ALA A 2 -23.18 -15.84 -7.23
CA ALA A 2 -24.02 -15.02 -6.34
C ALA A 2 -25.29 -15.74 -5.83
N ILE A 3 -25.91 -16.59 -6.64
CA ILE A 3 -27.10 -17.38 -6.26
C ILE A 3 -26.72 -18.51 -5.29
N ASP A 4 -25.53 -19.09 -5.45
CA ASP A 4 -25.04 -20.18 -4.59
C ASP A 4 -24.68 -19.65 -3.19
N LEU A 5 -24.02 -18.48 -3.13
CA LEU A 5 -23.79 -17.73 -1.89
C LEU A 5 -25.11 -17.30 -1.21
N ALA A 6 -26.12 -16.91 -1.98
CA ALA A 6 -27.43 -16.54 -1.44
C ALA A 6 -28.18 -17.74 -0.83
N LYS A 7 -28.04 -18.93 -1.44
CA LYS A 7 -28.56 -20.19 -0.90
C LYS A 7 -27.87 -20.59 0.41
N GLU A 8 -26.57 -20.36 0.50
CA GLU A 8 -25.76 -20.63 1.70
C GLU A 8 -26.17 -19.75 2.90
N VAL A 9 -26.58 -18.50 2.63
CA VAL A 9 -27.03 -17.53 3.64
C VAL A 9 -28.56 -17.55 3.85
N LYS A 10 -29.30 -18.47 3.22
CA LYS A 10 -30.78 -18.59 3.27
C LYS A 10 -31.52 -17.30 2.88
N ILE A 11 -31.00 -16.53 1.92
CA ILE A 11 -31.66 -15.32 1.41
C ILE A 11 -32.12 -15.61 -0.02
N GLU A 12 -33.41 -15.42 -0.31
CA GLU A 12 -33.90 -15.53 -1.69
C GLU A 12 -33.41 -14.32 -2.51
N PRO A 13 -32.62 -14.54 -3.58
CA PRO A 13 -32.11 -13.46 -4.40
C PRO A 13 -33.27 -12.84 -5.17
N THR A 14 -33.73 -11.68 -4.71
CA THR A 14 -34.76 -10.88 -5.38
C THR A 14 -34.13 -9.76 -6.20
N LYS A 15 -34.71 -9.50 -7.39
CA LYS A 15 -34.32 -8.37 -8.24
C LYS A 15 -34.74 -7.07 -7.55
N LYS A 16 -33.85 -6.08 -7.48
CA LYS A 16 -34.25 -4.74 -7.01
C LYS A 16 -35.24 -4.13 -8.01
N ARG A 17 -36.25 -3.42 -7.49
CA ARG A 17 -37.34 -2.81 -8.26
C ARG A 17 -36.79 -1.99 -9.44
N THR A 18 -37.16 -2.36 -10.66
CA THR A 18 -36.95 -1.55 -11.87
C THR A 18 -38.08 -0.53 -11.98
N THR A 19 -37.75 0.76 -11.95
CA THR A 19 -38.71 1.86 -12.08
C THR A 19 -38.53 2.53 -13.44
N GLY A 20 -39.62 2.97 -14.08
CA GLY A 20 -39.60 3.51 -15.45
C GLY A 20 -38.78 4.79 -15.64
N SER A 21 -38.42 5.49 -14.56
CA SER A 21 -37.47 6.59 -14.56
C SER A 21 -36.49 6.46 -13.40
N GLN A 22 -35.20 6.56 -13.69
CA GLN A 22 -34.10 6.64 -12.72
C GLN A 22 -33.12 7.71 -13.20
N VAL A 23 -32.83 8.69 -12.34
CA VAL A 23 -31.99 9.86 -12.68
C VAL A 23 -30.49 9.59 -12.46
N HIS A 24 -30.15 8.66 -11.57
CA HIS A 24 -28.77 8.42 -11.12
C HIS A 24 -28.28 6.98 -11.33
N ARG A 25 -29.12 6.09 -11.88
CA ARG A 25 -28.79 4.68 -12.03
C ARG A 25 -29.47 4.12 -13.28
N GLU A 26 -28.74 3.35 -14.07
CA GLU A 26 -29.30 2.69 -15.25
C GLU A 26 -30.06 1.41 -14.85
N ASN A 27 -31.22 1.21 -15.48
CA ASN A 27 -31.92 -0.07 -15.40
C ASN A 27 -31.14 -1.10 -16.23
N VAL A 28 -30.44 -2.01 -15.55
CA VAL A 28 -29.73 -3.10 -16.23
C VAL A 28 -30.75 -4.08 -16.81
N PRO A 29 -30.83 -4.23 -18.16
CA PRO A 29 -31.76 -5.17 -18.78
C PRO A 29 -31.32 -6.59 -18.42
N ALA A 30 -32.24 -7.37 -17.85
CA ALA A 30 -31.98 -8.74 -17.44
C ALA A 30 -33.29 -9.52 -17.31
N ASP A 31 -33.38 -10.64 -18.02
CA ASP A 31 -34.53 -11.54 -18.07
C ASP A 31 -34.62 -12.47 -16.85
N SER A 32 -33.48 -12.74 -16.20
CA SER A 32 -33.39 -13.54 -14.98
C SER A 32 -32.69 -12.78 -13.85
N THR A 33 -32.97 -13.16 -12.60
CA THR A 33 -32.29 -12.60 -11.42
C THR A 33 -30.79 -12.88 -11.44
N SER A 34 -30.39 -14.02 -12.01
CA SER A 34 -28.99 -14.39 -12.25
C SER A 34 -28.29 -13.39 -13.17
N ASP A 35 -28.92 -13.06 -14.30
CA ASP A 35 -28.32 -12.17 -15.30
C ASP A 35 -28.27 -10.72 -14.82
N TYR A 36 -29.22 -10.30 -13.98
CA TYR A 36 -29.17 -9.01 -13.31
C TYR A 36 -27.93 -8.90 -12.42
N TYR A 37 -27.67 -9.88 -11.55
CA TYR A 37 -26.50 -9.83 -10.67
C TYR A 37 -25.18 -9.98 -11.44
N LYS A 38 -25.15 -10.78 -12.50
CA LYS A 38 -23.98 -10.87 -13.40
C LYS A 38 -23.65 -9.51 -14.02
N ARG A 39 -24.63 -8.84 -14.63
CA ARG A 39 -24.44 -7.57 -15.36
C ARG A 39 -24.27 -6.36 -14.44
N ALA A 40 -25.03 -6.29 -13.34
CA ALA A 40 -25.03 -5.13 -12.45
C ALA A 40 -23.93 -5.15 -11.38
N VAL A 41 -23.39 -6.32 -11.04
CA VAL A 41 -22.44 -6.48 -9.93
C VAL A 41 -21.19 -7.21 -10.38
N THR A 42 -21.31 -8.43 -10.92
CA THR A 42 -20.15 -9.28 -11.18
C THR A 42 -19.25 -8.72 -12.28
N ILE A 43 -19.80 -8.35 -13.44
CA ILE A 43 -19.01 -7.83 -14.57
C ILE A 43 -18.31 -6.52 -14.20
N PRO A 44 -19.01 -5.48 -13.69
CA PRO A 44 -18.33 -4.24 -13.28
C PRO A 44 -17.27 -4.46 -12.19
N PHE A 45 -17.50 -5.38 -11.26
CA PHE A 45 -16.52 -5.73 -10.24
C PHE A 45 -15.28 -6.39 -10.83
N LEU A 46 -15.45 -7.35 -11.74
CA LEU A 46 -14.35 -8.03 -12.42
C LEU A 46 -13.58 -7.06 -13.32
N ASP A 47 -14.27 -6.20 -14.08
CA ASP A 47 -13.64 -5.17 -14.91
C ASP A 47 -12.83 -4.19 -14.05
N GLN A 48 -13.39 -3.77 -12.91
CA GLN A 48 -12.66 -2.91 -11.98
C GLN A 48 -11.42 -3.61 -11.41
N LEU A 49 -11.55 -4.88 -11.00
CA LEU A 49 -10.43 -5.67 -10.48
C LEU A 49 -9.34 -5.84 -11.54
N LEU A 50 -9.73 -6.15 -12.77
CA LEU A 50 -8.84 -6.32 -13.90
C LEU A 50 -8.13 -5.01 -14.24
N GLY A 51 -8.86 -3.89 -14.29
CA GLY A 51 -8.28 -2.56 -14.48
C GLY A 51 -7.33 -2.16 -13.35
N GLN A 52 -7.63 -2.50 -12.10
CA GLN A 52 -6.72 -2.27 -10.97
C GLN A 52 -5.45 -3.12 -11.09
N MET A 53 -5.56 -4.40 -11.49
CA MET A 53 -4.40 -5.26 -11.72
C MET A 53 -3.53 -4.72 -12.87
N GLN A 54 -4.13 -4.36 -14.00
CA GLN A 54 -3.41 -3.80 -15.14
C GLN A 54 -2.74 -2.46 -14.82
N SER A 55 -3.42 -1.57 -14.10
CA SER A 55 -2.82 -0.31 -13.65
C SER A 55 -1.63 -0.54 -12.72
N ARG A 56 -1.77 -1.50 -11.79
CA ARG A 56 -0.73 -1.83 -10.80
C ARG A 56 0.49 -2.50 -11.40
N PHE A 57 0.31 -3.42 -12.34
CA PHE A 57 1.38 -4.11 -13.06
C PHE A 57 1.65 -3.49 -14.45
N SER A 58 1.42 -2.18 -14.59
CA SER A 58 1.80 -1.45 -15.79
C SER A 58 3.32 -1.42 -15.94
N GLU A 59 3.82 -1.29 -17.16
CA GLU A 59 5.26 -1.33 -17.47
C GLU A 59 6.09 -0.39 -16.57
N GLY A 60 5.63 0.83 -16.34
CA GLY A 60 6.32 1.78 -15.46
C GLY A 60 6.35 1.38 -13.98
N ASN A 61 5.41 0.57 -13.51
CA ASN A 61 5.41 0.00 -12.15
C ASN A 61 6.20 -1.32 -12.09
N LEU A 62 6.32 -2.04 -13.20
CA LEU A 62 7.17 -3.22 -13.29
C LEU A 62 8.65 -2.84 -13.20
N ASP A 63 9.08 -1.73 -13.80
CA ASP A 63 10.45 -1.20 -13.63
C ASP A 63 10.79 -0.93 -12.15
N ALA A 64 9.79 -0.55 -11.35
CA ALA A 64 9.96 -0.35 -9.92
C ALA A 64 10.14 -1.68 -9.15
N LEU A 65 9.71 -2.80 -9.72
CA LEU A 65 9.94 -4.15 -9.18
C LEU A 65 11.32 -4.70 -9.53
N ASP A 66 12.05 -4.08 -10.47
CA ASP A 66 13.40 -4.53 -10.83
C ASP A 66 14.40 -4.44 -9.66
N VAL A 67 14.07 -3.67 -8.61
CA VAL A 67 14.79 -3.69 -7.33
C VAL A 67 14.87 -5.09 -6.71
N MET A 68 13.92 -5.98 -7.01
CA MET A 68 13.93 -7.38 -6.54
C MET A 68 15.12 -8.18 -7.11
N TYR A 69 15.70 -7.77 -8.24
CA TYR A 69 16.94 -8.38 -8.74
C TYR A 69 18.15 -8.10 -7.83
N GLY A 70 18.08 -7.07 -6.98
CA GLY A 70 19.07 -6.80 -5.93
C GLY A 70 18.97 -7.75 -4.72
N MET A 71 17.95 -8.62 -4.66
CA MET A 71 17.81 -9.60 -3.59
C MET A 71 18.87 -10.70 -3.70
N PRO A 72 19.41 -11.20 -2.57
CA PRO A 72 20.51 -12.16 -2.57
C PRO A 72 20.29 -13.39 -3.46
N ASN A 73 19.07 -13.95 -3.44
CA ASN A 73 18.72 -15.11 -4.25
C ASN A 73 18.91 -14.85 -5.77
N LYS A 74 18.52 -13.65 -6.23
CA LYS A 74 18.67 -13.23 -7.63
C LYS A 74 20.11 -12.84 -7.96
N VAL A 75 20.78 -12.13 -7.07
CA VAL A 75 22.20 -11.73 -7.21
C VAL A 75 23.13 -12.93 -7.40
N VAL A 76 22.84 -14.06 -6.75
CA VAL A 76 23.65 -15.29 -6.85
C VAL A 76 23.24 -16.15 -8.05
N SER A 77 21.94 -16.27 -8.33
CA SER A 77 21.43 -17.21 -9.33
C SER A 77 21.41 -16.67 -10.76
N ASP A 78 21.25 -15.35 -10.93
CA ASP A 78 21.04 -14.71 -12.23
C ASP A 78 22.30 -13.95 -12.66
N PRO A 79 22.93 -14.25 -13.82
CA PRO A 79 24.10 -13.52 -14.30
C PRO A 79 23.78 -12.07 -14.69
N ASP A 80 22.55 -11.80 -15.13
CA ASP A 80 22.11 -10.50 -15.66
C ASP A 80 21.43 -9.63 -14.59
N TRP A 81 21.44 -10.08 -13.32
CA TRP A 81 20.86 -9.36 -12.18
C TRP A 81 21.29 -7.89 -12.12
N LYS A 82 22.54 -7.63 -12.49
CA LYS A 82 23.14 -6.30 -12.42
C LYS A 82 22.52 -5.36 -13.44
N GLU A 83 22.27 -5.83 -14.66
CA GLU A 83 21.64 -5.02 -15.71
C GLU A 83 20.20 -4.68 -15.32
N ASN A 84 19.44 -5.67 -14.86
CA ASN A 84 18.06 -5.47 -14.39
C ASN A 84 18.01 -4.54 -13.18
N PHE A 85 18.87 -4.74 -12.18
CA PHE A 85 18.94 -3.87 -11.01
C PHE A 85 19.42 -2.46 -11.39
N SER A 86 20.31 -2.33 -12.37
CA SER A 86 20.77 -1.02 -12.86
C SER A 86 19.64 -0.22 -13.51
N ARG A 87 18.65 -0.86 -14.13
CA ARG A 87 17.47 -0.17 -14.67
C ARG A 87 16.70 0.55 -13.56
N PHE A 88 16.50 -0.12 -12.42
CA PHE A 88 15.91 0.48 -11.24
C PHE A 88 16.77 1.62 -10.68
N LEU A 89 18.07 1.37 -10.46
CA LEU A 89 19.00 2.39 -9.94
C LEU A 89 19.06 3.61 -10.86
N ASN A 90 18.98 3.39 -12.17
CA ASN A 90 18.98 4.47 -13.16
C ASN A 90 17.73 5.36 -13.09
N LYS A 91 16.61 4.81 -12.65
CA LYS A 91 15.34 5.53 -12.47
C LYS A 91 15.35 6.40 -11.22
N TYR A 92 16.05 5.97 -10.16
CA TYR A 92 16.11 6.65 -8.87
C TYR A 92 17.49 7.28 -8.59
N LYS A 93 18.25 7.66 -9.63
CA LYS A 93 19.61 8.21 -9.47
C LYS A 93 19.67 9.42 -8.55
N ASP A 94 18.67 10.28 -8.62
CA ASP A 94 18.63 11.53 -7.85
C ASP A 94 18.41 11.28 -6.35
N ASP A 95 17.87 10.12 -5.98
CA ASP A 95 17.64 9.72 -4.58
C ASP A 95 18.82 8.90 -4.00
N LEU A 96 19.79 8.51 -4.85
CA LEU A 96 20.93 7.71 -4.42
C LEU A 96 22.04 8.59 -3.83
N PRO A 97 22.64 8.19 -2.69
CA PRO A 97 23.63 9.00 -2.00
C PRO A 97 24.97 9.13 -2.75
N ASP A 98 25.50 8.05 -3.32
CA ASP A 98 26.88 8.00 -3.80
C ASP A 98 27.02 7.20 -5.12
N LEU A 99 26.77 7.86 -6.25
CA LEU A 99 26.80 7.20 -7.57
C LEU A 99 28.21 6.74 -8.01
N ASP A 100 29.27 7.43 -7.58
CA ASP A 100 30.65 7.13 -7.99
C ASP A 100 31.12 5.75 -7.48
N PHE A 101 30.62 5.31 -6.33
CA PHE A 101 30.98 4.04 -5.70
C PHE A 101 29.98 2.91 -5.99
N LEU A 102 28.89 3.19 -6.72
CA LEU A 102 27.81 2.26 -6.98
C LEU A 102 28.30 0.94 -7.61
N GLU A 103 29.21 1.03 -8.57
CA GLU A 103 29.77 -0.15 -9.26
C GLU A 103 30.55 -1.05 -8.30
N CYS A 104 31.39 -0.46 -7.45
CA CYS A 104 32.15 -1.18 -6.43
C CYS A 104 31.19 -1.83 -5.42
N GLU A 105 30.16 -1.10 -5.01
CA GLU A 105 29.14 -1.57 -4.07
C GLU A 105 28.39 -2.79 -4.61
N LEU A 106 27.94 -2.76 -5.88
CA LEU A 106 27.27 -3.88 -6.54
C LEU A 106 28.17 -5.12 -6.63
N ARG A 107 29.46 -4.93 -6.91
CA ARG A 107 30.43 -6.04 -6.94
C ARG A 107 30.63 -6.63 -5.55
N MET A 108 30.82 -5.80 -4.53
CA MET A 108 30.97 -6.23 -3.13
C MET A 108 29.70 -6.95 -2.64
N TRP A 109 28.53 -6.48 -3.03
CA TRP A 109 27.25 -7.08 -2.70
C TRP A 109 27.15 -8.52 -3.21
N ARG A 110 27.48 -8.75 -4.48
CA ARG A 110 27.52 -10.10 -5.05
C ARG A 110 28.51 -11.00 -4.31
N LEU A 111 29.74 -10.53 -4.09
CA LEU A 111 30.77 -11.30 -3.39
C LEU A 111 30.33 -11.69 -1.97
N LYS A 112 29.64 -10.79 -1.27
CA LYS A 112 29.13 -11.03 0.09
C LYS A 112 28.17 -12.22 0.13
N PHE A 113 27.24 -12.33 -0.83
CA PHE A 113 26.27 -13.41 -0.86
C PHE A 113 26.76 -14.69 -1.53
N CYS A 114 27.71 -14.60 -2.48
CA CYS A 114 28.38 -15.79 -3.02
C CYS A 114 29.24 -16.51 -1.97
N ASN A 115 29.79 -15.77 -1.01
CA ASN A 115 30.62 -16.32 0.07
C ASN A 115 29.82 -16.65 1.34
N LEU A 116 28.51 -16.36 1.38
CA LEU A 116 27.68 -16.66 2.54
C LEU A 116 27.40 -18.17 2.59
N THR A 117 27.70 -18.81 3.71
CA THR A 117 27.44 -20.24 3.92
C THR A 117 26.02 -20.51 4.44
N ASP A 118 25.40 -19.49 5.03
CA ASP A 118 24.05 -19.52 5.60
C ASP A 118 22.94 -19.42 4.53
N PRO A 119 21.70 -19.81 4.84
CA PRO A 119 20.57 -19.62 3.92
C PRO A 119 20.41 -18.15 3.55
N LEU A 120 20.24 -17.90 2.24
CA LEU A 120 20.14 -16.54 1.73
C LEU A 120 18.85 -15.85 2.23
N PRO A 121 18.94 -14.55 2.61
CA PRO A 121 17.76 -13.78 2.98
C PRO A 121 16.74 -13.79 1.86
N THR A 122 15.49 -14.13 2.17
CA THR A 122 14.39 -14.13 1.20
C THR A 122 13.48 -12.92 1.39
N SER A 123 13.47 -12.34 2.59
CA SER A 123 12.65 -11.18 2.94
C SER A 123 13.49 -9.91 3.12
N LEU A 124 12.88 -8.75 2.86
CA LEU A 124 13.53 -7.44 3.07
C LEU A 124 13.98 -7.24 4.54
N GLU A 125 13.20 -7.72 5.49
CA GLU A 125 13.49 -7.64 6.93
C GLU A 125 14.76 -8.39 7.31
N GLU A 126 14.98 -9.56 6.72
CA GLU A 126 16.18 -10.38 6.91
C GLU A 126 17.40 -9.79 6.20
N LEU A 127 17.18 -8.96 5.18
CA LEU A 127 18.24 -8.34 4.39
C LEU A 127 18.87 -7.13 5.07
N PHE A 128 18.08 -6.34 5.81
CA PHE A 128 18.55 -5.10 6.45
C PHE A 128 19.78 -5.25 7.35
N PRO A 129 19.92 -6.32 8.17
CA PRO A 129 21.13 -6.56 8.95
C PRO A 129 22.40 -6.73 8.11
N TYR A 130 22.28 -7.20 6.86
CA TYR A 130 23.42 -7.39 5.95
C TYR A 130 23.76 -6.12 5.16
N ALA A 131 22.79 -5.23 4.95
CA ALA A 131 22.98 -3.96 4.25
C ALA A 131 23.39 -2.85 5.25
N ASP A 132 24.67 -2.86 5.64
CA ASP A 132 25.21 -1.81 6.50
C ASP A 132 25.29 -0.45 5.77
N ARG A 133 25.00 0.64 6.49
CA ARG A 133 24.93 1.99 5.94
C ARG A 133 26.26 2.49 5.41
N PHE A 134 27.38 2.06 6.00
CA PHE A 134 28.70 2.51 5.60
C PHE A 134 29.24 1.73 4.41
N SER A 135 28.95 0.42 4.35
CA SER A 135 29.45 -0.45 3.29
C SER A 135 28.56 -0.44 2.04
N PHE A 136 27.24 -0.29 2.22
CA PHE A 136 26.25 -0.40 1.16
C PHE A 136 25.19 0.72 1.18
N PRO A 137 25.60 2.00 1.05
CA PRO A 137 24.68 3.13 1.15
C PRO A 137 23.65 3.19 0.01
N ASN A 138 24.02 2.87 -1.23
CA ASN A 138 23.10 2.94 -2.37
C ASN A 138 22.11 1.79 -2.37
N ILE A 139 22.57 0.57 -2.10
CA ILE A 139 21.72 -0.62 -2.03
C ILE A 139 20.74 -0.49 -0.86
N LEU A 140 21.19 0.00 0.30
CA LEU A 140 20.29 0.26 1.43
C LEU A 140 19.22 1.30 1.06
N THR A 141 19.59 2.34 0.32
CA THR A 141 18.63 3.37 -0.13
C THR A 141 17.65 2.80 -1.16
N ALA A 142 18.12 2.01 -2.13
CA ALA A 142 17.26 1.30 -3.08
C ALA A 142 16.26 0.37 -2.38
N MET A 143 16.71 -0.39 -1.38
CA MET A 143 15.85 -1.28 -0.58
C MET A 143 14.84 -0.50 0.28
N ARG A 144 15.19 0.69 0.76
CA ARG A 144 14.25 1.60 1.44
C ARG A 144 13.21 2.16 0.48
N ILE A 145 13.63 2.60 -0.71
CA ILE A 145 12.73 3.05 -1.76
C ILE A 145 11.73 1.93 -2.07
N PHE A 146 12.20 0.69 -2.26
CA PHE A 146 11.32 -0.48 -2.43
C PHE A 146 10.31 -0.66 -1.29
N GLY A 147 10.75 -0.52 -0.04
CA GLY A 147 9.85 -0.59 1.13
C GLY A 147 8.80 0.54 1.18
N THR A 148 9.06 1.68 0.54
CA THR A 148 8.11 2.79 0.43
C THR A 148 7.18 2.69 -0.78
N ILE A 149 7.59 1.99 -1.84
CA ILE A 149 6.74 1.73 -3.00
C ILE A 149 5.61 0.81 -2.52
N PRO A 150 4.33 1.17 -2.75
CA PRO A 150 3.19 0.43 -2.24
C PRO A 150 2.94 -0.88 -3.01
N VAL A 151 3.95 -1.76 -3.10
CA VAL A 151 3.79 -3.13 -3.60
C VAL A 151 3.05 -3.97 -2.55
N THR A 152 3.18 -3.65 -1.26
CA THR A 152 2.47 -4.30 -0.14
C THR A 152 1.24 -3.49 0.32
N SER A 153 0.40 -3.13 -0.65
CA SER A 153 -0.79 -2.30 -0.45
C SER A 153 -1.84 -2.84 0.54
N CYS A 154 -1.75 -4.08 1.04
CA CYS A 154 -2.76 -4.63 1.95
C CYS A 154 -3.02 -3.74 3.19
N SER A 155 -1.97 -3.16 3.76
CA SER A 155 -2.10 -2.26 4.93
C SER A 155 -2.54 -0.85 4.52
N CYS A 156 -2.06 -0.34 3.38
CA CYS A 156 -2.40 0.98 2.86
C CYS A 156 -3.85 1.02 2.31
N GLU A 157 -4.31 0.01 1.59
CA GLU A 157 -5.69 -0.14 1.14
C GLU A 157 -6.65 -0.31 2.33
N ARG A 158 -6.23 -1.01 3.39
CA ARG A 158 -7.02 -1.11 4.63
C ARG A 158 -7.14 0.24 5.35
N SER A 159 -6.05 1.01 5.43
CA SER A 159 -6.09 2.36 6.02
C SER A 159 -6.85 3.37 5.15
N ILE A 160 -6.71 3.33 3.82
CA ILE A 160 -7.47 4.18 2.89
C ILE A 160 -8.96 3.81 2.87
N SER A 161 -9.30 2.52 2.90
CA SER A 161 -10.70 2.07 2.96
C SER A 161 -11.36 2.43 4.29
N THR A 162 -10.65 2.30 5.41
CA THR A 162 -11.16 2.78 6.72
C THR A 162 -11.34 4.29 6.73
N LEU A 163 -10.39 5.05 6.17
CA LEU A 163 -10.53 6.50 5.95
C LEU A 163 -11.73 6.86 5.09
N ARG A 164 -11.97 6.13 3.99
CA ARG A 164 -13.14 6.33 3.12
C ARG A 164 -14.44 6.04 3.86
N ARG A 165 -14.48 4.99 4.68
CA ARG A 165 -15.63 4.68 5.55
C ARG A 165 -15.86 5.77 6.60
N LEU A 166 -14.80 6.25 7.27
CA LEU A 166 -14.86 7.37 8.21
C LEU A 166 -15.39 8.64 7.53
N LYS A 167 -14.88 8.96 6.34
CA LYS A 167 -15.31 10.13 5.55
C LYS A 167 -16.77 10.03 5.12
N THR A 168 -17.22 8.86 4.66
CA THR A 168 -18.62 8.64 4.27
C THR A 168 -19.56 8.70 5.47
N PHE A 169 -19.20 8.10 6.59
CA PHE A 169 -19.98 8.16 7.84
C PHE A 169 -20.17 9.59 8.33
N MET A 170 -19.13 10.43 8.24
CA MET A 170 -19.14 11.79 8.79
C MET A 170 -19.49 12.89 7.79
N ARG A 171 -19.84 12.54 6.54
CA ARG A 171 -20.15 13.51 5.47
C ARG A 171 -21.36 14.40 5.81
N SER A 172 -22.15 14.05 6.83
CA SER A 172 -23.27 14.84 7.32
C SER A 172 -22.93 15.85 8.43
N THR A 173 -21.71 15.91 8.98
CA THR A 173 -21.50 16.67 10.25
C THR A 173 -20.09 17.25 10.54
N MET A 174 -19.13 17.35 9.61
CA MET A 174 -17.73 17.62 10.00
C MET A 174 -16.79 18.37 9.04
N GLY A 175 -15.88 19.19 9.60
CA GLY A 175 -14.76 19.84 8.91
C GLY A 175 -13.44 19.04 8.93
N GLU A 176 -12.48 19.41 8.06
CA GLU A 176 -11.24 18.64 7.78
C GLU A 176 -10.36 18.37 9.00
N LYS A 177 -10.25 19.32 9.95
CA LYS A 177 -9.40 19.17 11.14
C LYS A 177 -9.80 17.96 11.99
N ARG A 178 -11.10 17.79 12.24
CA ARG A 178 -11.63 16.68 13.03
C ARG A 178 -11.47 15.34 12.29
N LEU A 179 -11.49 15.35 10.95
CA LEU A 179 -11.30 14.15 10.13
C LEU A 179 -9.87 13.63 10.22
N LYS A 180 -8.89 14.53 10.12
CA LYS A 180 -7.47 14.19 10.27
C LYS A 180 -7.19 13.61 11.67
N ALA A 181 -7.73 14.22 12.73
CA ALA A 181 -7.56 13.72 14.10
C ALA A 181 -8.15 12.32 14.29
N LEU A 182 -9.37 12.07 13.81
CA LEU A 182 -10.01 10.75 13.93
C LEU A 182 -9.31 9.66 13.12
N ALA A 183 -8.83 10.03 11.92
CA ALA A 183 -8.04 9.11 11.09
C ALA A 183 -6.78 8.64 11.82
N LEU A 184 -6.08 9.59 12.46
CA LEU A 184 -4.85 9.33 13.21
C LEU A 184 -5.13 8.41 14.40
N LEU A 185 -6.20 8.66 15.15
CA LEU A 185 -6.66 7.78 16.24
C LEU A 185 -7.01 6.36 15.75
N ASN A 186 -7.65 6.24 14.59
CA ASN A 186 -8.06 4.94 14.05
C ASN A 186 -6.87 4.10 13.53
N VAL A 187 -5.90 4.74 12.88
CA VAL A 187 -4.67 4.06 12.41
C VAL A 187 -3.80 3.64 13.60
N HIS A 188 -3.69 4.49 14.62
CA HIS A 188 -2.84 4.28 15.80
C HIS A 188 -3.59 3.69 17.01
N ARG A 189 -4.70 2.97 16.79
CA ARG A 189 -5.52 2.39 17.87
C ARG A 189 -4.77 1.48 18.84
N LYS A 190 -3.63 0.90 18.42
CA LYS A 190 -2.81 -0.01 19.23
C LYS A 190 -1.76 0.70 20.09
N ILE A 191 -1.57 2.01 19.94
CA ILE A 191 -0.66 2.77 20.79
C ILE A 191 -1.35 2.95 22.15
N LYS A 192 -0.73 2.47 23.23
CA LYS A 192 -1.20 2.75 24.60
C LYS A 192 -0.97 4.23 24.87
N LEU A 193 -2.05 4.99 25.01
CA LEU A 193 -1.98 6.39 25.43
C LEU A 193 -1.84 6.42 26.95
N ASP A 194 -0.83 7.16 27.40
CA ASP A 194 -0.62 7.47 28.81
C ASP A 194 -1.59 8.60 29.20
N VAL A 195 -2.62 8.26 29.96
CA VAL A 195 -3.74 9.16 30.26
C VAL A 195 -3.26 10.33 31.13
N GLU A 196 -2.29 10.11 32.01
CA GLU A 196 -1.72 11.15 32.89
C GLU A 196 -1.03 12.24 32.06
N LYS A 197 -0.21 11.89 31.07
CA LYS A 197 0.43 12.86 30.17
C LYS A 197 -0.56 13.64 29.30
N VAL A 198 -1.70 13.02 28.98
CA VAL A 198 -2.76 13.71 28.22
C VAL A 198 -3.44 14.72 29.14
N ILE A 199 -3.77 14.33 30.37
CA ILE A 199 -4.34 15.23 31.38
C ILE A 199 -3.38 16.40 31.61
N ASP A 200 -2.11 16.17 31.96
CA ASP A 200 -1.12 17.23 32.21
C ASP A 200 -0.96 18.21 31.05
N ARG A 201 -1.13 17.75 29.80
CA ARG A 201 -1.03 18.62 28.62
C ARG A 201 -2.26 19.50 28.39
N PHE A 202 -3.44 19.03 28.81
CA PHE A 202 -4.70 19.76 28.69
C PHE A 202 -5.13 20.45 30.00
N ASP A 203 -4.45 20.16 31.10
CA ASP A 203 -4.64 20.75 32.43
C ASP A 203 -3.72 21.96 32.67
N ILE A 204 -2.87 22.33 31.69
CA ILE A 204 -2.21 23.63 31.69
C ILE A 204 -3.34 24.67 31.56
N PRO A 205 -3.56 25.53 32.58
CA PRO A 205 -4.58 26.57 32.49
C PRO A 205 -4.26 27.47 31.30
N ASP A 206 -5.32 27.96 30.63
CA ASP A 206 -5.25 29.01 29.62
C ASP A 206 -4.71 30.33 30.23
N GLU A 207 -3.49 30.34 30.76
CA GLU A 207 -2.77 31.55 31.17
C GLU A 207 -2.11 32.17 29.94
N CYS A 208 -2.93 32.68 29.01
CA CYS A 208 -2.51 33.70 28.05
C CYS A 208 -3.71 34.43 27.42
N CYS A 209 -4.71 34.75 28.23
CA CYS A 209 -5.56 35.95 28.11
C CYS A 209 -5.91 36.22 29.57
N TRP A 210 -5.33 37.20 30.26
CA TRP A 210 -5.66 38.62 30.22
C TRP A 210 -4.58 39.38 31.02
N TRP A 211 -4.37 40.68 30.74
CA TRP A 211 -3.46 41.66 31.38
C TRP A 211 -2.00 41.57 30.89
N ILE A 212 -1.50 42.48 30.05
CA ILE A 212 -1.13 43.89 30.29
C ILE A 212 -1.35 44.64 28.96
N SER A 213 -2.34 45.54 28.84
CA SER A 213 -2.17 47.02 28.94
C SER A 213 -1.00 47.59 28.16
#